data_AF-W1XR30-F1
#
_entry.id   AF-W1XR30-F1
#
_cell.length_a   1.000
_cell.length_b   1.000
_cell.length_c   1.000
_cell.angle_alpha   90.00
_cell.angle_beta   90.00
_cell.angle_gamma   90.00
#
_symmetry.space_group_name_H-M   'P 1'
#
loop_
_entity.id
_entity.type
_entity.pdbx_description
1 polymer ?
#
loop_
_entity_poly.entity_id
_entity_poly.type
_entity_poly.pdbx_seq_one_letter_code
_entity_poly.pdbx_strand_id
1 'polypeptide(L)'
;MMSNVKKKDVPLISISLVAILFIAAALSLFPQQSADAANAIYTFVTRTLGSAVQVLVLLAMGLVIYLATSKYGNIRLGEGKPEYSTLSWLFMFICAG
;
A
#
# COMPACT_ATOMS: atom_id res chain seq x y z
N MET A 1 13.25 -32.37 10.22
CA MET A 1 12.33 -31.30 10.69
C MET A 1 13.18 -30.22 11.36
N MET A 2 13.64 -29.23 10.59
CA MET A 2 14.36 -28.07 11.13
C MET A 2 13.36 -26.92 11.20
N SER A 3 12.96 -26.55 12.42
CA SER A 3 12.20 -25.32 12.68
C SER A 3 13.08 -24.13 12.28
N ASN A 4 12.77 -23.52 11.15
CA ASN A 4 13.37 -22.25 10.74
C ASN A 4 12.87 -21.18 11.72
N VAL A 5 13.67 -20.84 12.73
CA VAL A 5 13.34 -19.77 13.67
C VAL A 5 13.39 -18.47 12.89
N LYS A 6 12.21 -18.01 12.45
CA LYS A 6 12.03 -16.71 11.79
C LYS A 6 12.57 -15.63 12.72
N LYS A 7 13.77 -15.10 12.42
CA LYS A 7 14.32 -13.96 13.16
C LYS A 7 13.36 -12.80 12.98
N LYS A 8 12.91 -12.20 14.08
CA LYS A 8 12.11 -10.98 14.02
C LYS A 8 13.01 -9.85 13.52
N ASP A 9 12.54 -9.07 12.56
CA ASP A 9 13.24 -7.87 12.09
C ASP A 9 13.06 -6.73 13.11
N VAL A 10 13.62 -6.94 14.30
CA VAL A 10 13.63 -6.00 15.42
C VAL A 10 14.06 -4.58 15.03
N PRO A 11 15.09 -4.35 14.18
CA PRO A 11 15.45 -2.98 13.80
C PRO A 11 14.33 -2.29 13.00
N LEU A 12 13.70 -3.00 12.05
CA LEU A 12 12.61 -2.45 11.25
C LEU A 12 11.42 -2.10 12.15
N ILE A 13 11.03 -3.03 13.02
CA ILE A 13 9.92 -2.85 13.96
C ILE A 13 10.19 -1.66 14.89
N SER A 14 11.40 -1.56 15.44
CA SER A 14 11.76 -0.49 16.38
C SER A 14 11.76 0.88 15.71
N ILE A 15 12.32 1.01 14.51
CA ILE A 15 12.35 2.29 13.77
C ILE A 15 10.94 2.72 13.40
N SER A 16 10.11 1.82 12.87
CA SER A 16 8.71 2.13 12.54
C SER A 16 7.91 2.55 13.78
N LEU A 17 8.08 1.86 14.91
CA LEU A 17 7.38 2.18 16.15
C LEU A 17 7.78 3.56 16.69
N VAL A 18 9.07 3.87 16.72
CA VAL A 18 9.57 5.18 17.15
C VAL A 18 9.06 6.29 16.23
N ALA A 19 9.07 6.08 14.91
CA ALA A 19 8.55 7.06 13.95
C ALA A 19 7.05 7.34 14.17
N ILE A 20 6.23 6.30 14.36
CA ILE A 20 4.80 6.45 14.62
C ILE A 20 4.55 7.18 15.94
N LEU A 21 5.23 6.79 17.03
CA LEU A 21 5.08 7.44 18.33
C LEU A 21 5.53 8.90 18.29
N PHE A 22 6.61 9.19 17.59
CA PHE A 22 7.11 10.56 17.41
C PHE A 22 6.09 11.43 16.66
N ILE A 23 5.56 10.95 15.53
CA ILE A 23 4.56 11.68 14.75
C ILE A 23 3.28 11.88 15.58
N ALA A 24 2.79 10.83 16.25
CA ALA A 24 1.61 10.92 17.10
C ALA A 24 1.79 11.91 18.25
N ALA A 25 2.96 11.91 18.91
CA ALA A 25 3.29 12.86 19.97
C ALA A 25 3.37 14.30 19.44
N ALA A 26 4.01 14.53 18.28
CA ALA A 26 4.09 15.84 17.67
C ALA A 26 2.70 16.40 17.34
N LEU A 27 1.84 15.58 16.72
CA LEU A 27 0.46 15.97 16.41
C LEU A 27 -0.37 16.23 17.68
N SER A 28 -0.18 15.45 18.74
CA SER A 28 -0.94 15.60 19.98
C SER A 28 -0.49 16.78 20.84
N LEU A 29 0.81 17.09 20.88
CA LEU A 29 1.36 18.16 21.71
C LEU A 29 1.34 19.52 21.02
N PHE A 30 1.45 19.55 19.69
CA PHE A 30 1.51 20.78 18.88
C PHE A 30 0.55 20.71 17.68
N PRO A 31 -0.77 20.69 17.91
CA PRO A 31 -1.76 20.42 16.86
C PRO A 31 -1.77 21.49 15.76
N GLN A 32 -1.72 22.78 16.12
CA GLN A 32 -1.78 23.87 15.14
C GLN A 32 -0.54 23.90 14.23
N GLN A 33 0.66 23.82 14.83
CA GLN A 33 1.92 23.84 14.09
C GLN A 33 2.07 22.59 13.20
N SER A 34 1.63 21.43 13.70
CA SER A 34 1.63 20.18 12.94
C SER A 34 0.68 20.24 11.75
N ALA A 35 -0.50 20.86 11.90
CA ALA A 35 -1.44 21.07 10.81
C ALA A 35 -0.88 22.01 9.73
N ASP A 36 -0.25 23.12 10.13
CA ASP A 36 0.36 24.07 9.20
C ASP A 36 1.52 23.43 8.41
N ALA A 37 2.37 22.65 9.10
CA ALA A 37 3.44 21.88 8.48
C ALA A 37 2.89 20.82 7.51
N ALA A 38 1.86 20.06 7.92
CA ALA A 38 1.22 19.06 7.07
C ALA A 38 0.61 19.70 5.81
N ASN A 39 -0.05 20.85 5.92
CA ASN A 39 -0.60 21.59 4.78
C ASN A 39 0.47 22.10 3.83
N ALA A 40 1.59 22.61 4.35
CA ALA A 40 2.73 23.04 3.53
C ALA A 40 3.32 21.87 2.75
N ILE A 41 3.54 20.73 3.40
CA ILE A 41 4.04 19.50 2.77
C ILE A 41 3.04 19.00 1.73
N TYR A 42 1.76 18.92 2.08
CA TYR A 42 0.69 18.49 1.16
C TYR A 42 0.65 19.37 -0.09
N THR A 43 0.68 20.69 0.06
CA THR A 43 0.68 21.64 -1.05
C THR A 43 1.94 21.49 -1.91
N PHE A 44 3.10 21.32 -1.29
CA PHE A 44 4.35 21.09 -2.02
C PHE A 44 4.29 19.80 -2.85
N VAL A 45 3.91 18.68 -2.23
CA VAL A 45 3.83 17.37 -2.88
C VAL A 45 2.79 17.37 -3.99
N THR A 46 1.59 17.90 -3.76
CA THR A 46 0.53 17.94 -4.77
C THR A 46 0.88 18.86 -5.94
N ARG A 47 1.52 20.01 -5.68
CA ARG A 47 1.93 20.94 -6.73
C ARG A 47 3.07 20.40 -7.59
N THR A 48 4.00 19.63 -6.99
CA THR A 48 5.19 19.11 -7.69
C THR A 48 4.94 17.73 -8.34
N LEU A 49 4.26 16.83 -7.64
CA LEU A 49 4.06 15.44 -8.05
C LEU A 49 2.63 15.13 -8.50
N GLY A 50 1.66 16.01 -8.28
CA GLY A 50 0.25 15.71 -8.54
C GLY A 50 -0.04 15.27 -9.98
N SER A 51 0.48 16.00 -10.98
CA SER A 51 0.31 15.62 -12.39
C SER A 51 1.03 14.31 -12.72
N ALA A 52 2.24 14.10 -12.19
CA ALA A 52 2.99 12.87 -12.39
C ALA A 52 2.27 11.65 -11.79
N VAL A 53 1.74 11.77 -10.58
CA VAL A 53 0.94 10.72 -9.92
C VAL A 53 -0.33 10.43 -10.72
N GLN A 54 -1.02 11.46 -11.22
CA GLN A 54 -2.25 11.26 -11.99
C GLN A 54 -2.00 10.53 -13.31
N VAL A 55 -0.91 10.87 -14.02
CA VAL A 55 -0.49 10.15 -15.23
C VAL A 55 -0.09 8.72 -14.89
N LEU A 56 0.65 8.50 -13.81
CA LEU A 56 1.05 7.16 -13.37
C LEU A 56 -0.18 6.28 -13.06
N VAL A 57 -1.15 6.81 -12.32
CA VAL A 57 -2.40 6.10 -12.02
C VAL A 57 -3.17 5.76 -13.30
N LEU A 58 -3.25 6.70 -14.25
CA LEU A 58 -3.88 6.46 -15.54
C LEU A 58 -3.17 5.35 -16.34
N LEU A 59 -1.83 5.35 -16.34
CA LEU A 59 -1.02 4.31 -16.98
C LEU A 59 -1.17 2.96 -16.28
N ALA A 60 -1.19 2.93 -14.95
CA ALA A 60 -1.41 1.71 -14.18
C ALA A 60 -2.80 1.11 -14.44
N MET A 61 -3.84 1.95 -14.52
CA MET A 61 -5.19 1.51 -14.90
C MET A 61 -5.20 0.93 -16.32
N GLY A 62 -4.57 1.62 -17.28
CA GLY A 62 -4.41 1.12 -18.64
C GLY A 62 -3.66 -0.22 -18.70
N LEU A 63 -2.60 -0.36 -17.89
CA LEU A 63 -1.82 -1.59 -17.77
C LEU A 63 -2.68 -2.74 -17.25
N VAL A 64 -3.48 -2.54 -16.19
CA VAL A 64 -4.33 -3.59 -15.62
C VAL A 64 -5.41 -4.03 -16.62
N ILE A 65 -6.03 -3.08 -17.34
CA ILE A 65 -7.01 -3.39 -18.41
C ILE A 65 -6.33 -4.17 -19.54
N TYR A 66 -5.12 -3.76 -19.95
CA TYR A 66 -4.34 -4.48 -20.94
C TYR A 66 -4.00 -5.89 -20.47
N LEU A 67 -3.55 -6.08 -19.23
CA LEU A 67 -3.26 -7.40 -18.68
C LEU A 67 -4.52 -8.27 -18.65
N ALA A 68 -5.67 -7.71 -18.28
CA ALA A 68 -6.94 -8.44 -18.23
C ALA A 68 -7.44 -8.90 -19.62
N THR A 69 -7.24 -8.10 -20.67
CA THR A 69 -7.75 -8.37 -22.02
C THR A 69 -6.73 -9.02 -22.98
N SER A 70 -5.44 -8.96 -22.65
CA SER A 70 -4.37 -9.52 -23.47
C SER A 70 -4.13 -11.01 -23.21
N LYS A 71 -3.20 -11.60 -23.97
CA LYS A 71 -2.72 -12.98 -23.78
C LYS A 71 -2.22 -13.28 -22.36
N TYR A 72 -1.80 -12.25 -21.61
CA TYR A 72 -1.27 -12.41 -20.26
C TYR A 72 -2.38 -12.67 -19.22
N GLY A 73 -3.62 -12.26 -19.49
CA GLY A 73 -4.76 -12.49 -18.60
C GLY A 73 -5.17 -13.97 -18.49
N ASN A 74 -4.76 -14.80 -19.44
CA ASN A 74 -5.01 -16.24 -19.41
C ASN A 74 -3.93 -17.02 -18.63
N ILE A 75 -2.87 -16.34 -18.16
CA ILE A 75 -1.81 -16.98 -17.37
C ILE A 75 -2.34 -17.24 -15.96
N ARG A 76 -2.26 -18.49 -15.52
CA ARG A 76 -2.62 -18.88 -14.16
C ARG A 76 -1.49 -18.57 -13.20
N LEU A 77 -1.80 -17.91 -12.09
CA LEU A 77 -0.84 -17.60 -11.04
C LEU A 77 -0.76 -18.76 -10.06
N GLY A 78 0.24 -19.62 -10.25
CA GLY A 78 0.46 -20.84 -9.46
C GLY A 78 -0.04 -22.10 -10.15
N GLU A 79 0.22 -23.24 -9.51
CA GLU A 79 -0.11 -24.57 -10.02
C GLU A 79 -1.39 -25.11 -9.36
N GLY A 80 -2.26 -25.74 -10.15
CA GLY A 80 -3.42 -26.48 -9.63
C GLY A 80 -4.77 -25.74 -9.66
N LYS A 81 -5.68 -26.17 -8.77
CA LYS A 81 -7.04 -25.64 -8.63
C LYS A 81 -7.03 -24.42 -7.68
N PRO A 82 -7.94 -23.45 -7.84
CA PRO A 82 -8.06 -22.33 -6.90
C PRO A 82 -8.26 -22.82 -5.46
N GLU A 83 -7.56 -22.21 -4.50
CA GLU A 83 -7.65 -22.55 -3.08
C GLU A 83 -9.00 -22.15 -2.46
N TYR A 84 -9.59 -21.06 -2.96
CA TYR A 84 -10.88 -20.54 -2.53
C TYR A 84 -11.91 -20.60 -3.65
N SER A 85 -13.19 -20.79 -3.28
CA SER A 85 -14.31 -20.66 -4.22
C SER A 85 -14.41 -19.21 -4.72
N THR A 86 -14.92 -19.00 -5.93
CA THR A 86 -15.06 -17.66 -6.54
C THR A 86 -15.86 -16.69 -5.65
N LEU A 87 -16.89 -17.20 -4.95
CA LEU A 87 -17.74 -16.42 -4.06
C LEU A 87 -17.01 -16.04 -2.77
N SER A 88 -16.28 -16.98 -2.15
CA SER A 88 -15.42 -16.69 -1.00
C SER A 88 -14.32 -15.69 -1.36
N TRP A 89 -13.69 -15.88 -2.52
CA TRP A 89 -12.66 -14.98 -3.05
C TRP A 89 -13.19 -13.56 -3.26
N LEU A 90 -14.39 -13.40 -3.85
CA LEU A 90 -15.03 -12.10 -4.01
C LEU A 90 -15.25 -11.39 -2.68
N PHE A 91 -15.75 -12.09 -1.66
CA PHE A 91 -15.92 -11.49 -0.33
C PHE A 91 -14.59 -11.11 0.33
N MET A 92 -13.49 -11.80 0.03
CA MET A 92 -12.16 -11.37 0.51
C MET A 92 -11.77 -9.99 -0.05
N PHE A 93 -12.10 -9.68 -1.30
CA PHE A 93 -11.87 -8.32 -1.85
C PHE A 93 -12.76 -7.28 -1.19
N ILE A 94 -14.04 -7.60 -0.95
CA ILE A 94 -14.97 -6.70 -0.28
C ILE A 94 -14.53 -6.40 1.16
N CYS A 95 -14.00 -7.40 1.89
CA CYS A 95 -13.50 -7.20 3.25
C CYS A 95 -12.11 -6.53 3.31
N ALA A 96 -11.36 -6.50 2.22
CA ALA A 96 -10.04 -5.89 2.15
C ALA A 96 -10.06 -4.40 1.73
N GLY A 97 -11.12 -3.97 1.03
CA GLY A 97 -11.37 -2.56 0.68
C GLY A 97 -12.09 -1.82 1.81
#